data_AF-A0A353RCP4-F1
#
_entry.id   AF-A0A353RCP4-F1
#
_cell.length_a   1.000
_cell.length_b   1.000
_cell.length_c   1.000
_cell.angle_alpha   90.00
_cell.angle_beta   90.00
_cell.angle_gamma   90.00
#
_symmetry.space_group_name_H-M   'P 1'
#
loop_
_entity.id
_entity.type
_entity.pdbx_description
1 polymer ?
#
loop_
_entity_poly.entity_id
_entity_poly.type
_entity_poly.pdbx_seq_one_letter_code
_entity_poly.pdbx_strand_id
1 'polypeptide(L)'
;FIAAVATVMSMGKSIDISVRSGKNKMFGVVLGAALGGCFAAFSPANAGFCGLGIIVSLYLCHLFRLDGAQALSSFTFAAVMFSRMGDPWLAALTCGADALLGIGIAVGINLAVLPPNYAEQIKRSFAALRERLSAAVEDAAARRQIDV
;
A
#
# COMPACT_ATOMS: atom_id res chain seq x y z
N PHE A 1 -11.71 15.28 0.70
CA PHE A 1 -11.22 14.68 -0.56
C PHE A 1 -10.03 13.74 -0.32
N ILE A 2 -9.02 14.17 0.46
CA ILE A 2 -7.82 13.36 0.76
C ILE A 2 -8.18 12.01 1.37
N ALA A 3 -9.12 11.96 2.32
CA ALA A 3 -9.58 10.70 2.90
C ALA A 3 -10.09 9.71 1.83
N ALA A 4 -10.89 10.16 0.86
CA ALA A 4 -11.42 9.30 -0.20
C ALA A 4 -10.31 8.75 -1.11
N VAL A 5 -9.36 9.60 -1.51
CA VAL A 5 -8.20 9.16 -2.32
C VAL A 5 -7.33 8.18 -1.54
N ALA A 6 -7.07 8.47 -0.27
CA ALA A 6 -6.34 7.57 0.61
C ALA A 6 -7.05 6.21 0.78
N THR A 7 -8.37 6.21 0.89
CA THR A 7 -9.17 4.96 0.94
C THR A 7 -8.98 4.14 -0.33
N VAL A 8 -9.14 4.76 -1.50
CA VAL A 8 -9.01 4.08 -2.81
C VAL A 8 -7.59 3.55 -3.02
N MET A 9 -6.57 4.35 -2.69
CA MET A 9 -5.16 3.96 -2.80
C MET A 9 -4.75 2.91 -1.75
N SER A 10 -5.46 2.83 -0.62
CA SER A 10 -5.21 1.86 0.44
C SER A 10 -5.94 0.54 0.24
N MET A 11 -6.98 0.48 -0.61
CA MET A 11 -7.63 -0.77 -1.00
C MET A 11 -6.64 -1.71 -1.71
N GLY A 12 -6.28 -2.80 -1.06
CA GLY A 12 -5.36 -3.82 -1.55
C GLY A 12 -6.02 -5.20 -1.61
N LYS A 13 -5.47 -6.10 -2.42
CA LYS A 13 -6.10 -7.39 -2.78
C LYS A 13 -6.27 -8.41 -1.63
N SER A 14 -5.63 -8.26 -0.47
CA SER A 14 -5.49 -9.34 0.54
C SER A 14 -5.42 -8.89 2.01
N ILE A 15 -6.03 -9.62 2.96
CA ILE A 15 -6.22 -9.24 4.39
C ILE A 15 -4.91 -9.11 5.17
N ASP A 16 -4.08 -10.16 5.19
CA ASP A 16 -2.84 -10.21 5.99
C ASP A 16 -1.82 -9.20 5.44
N ILE A 17 -1.78 -9.11 4.11
CA ILE A 17 -1.04 -8.08 3.39
C ILE A 17 -1.69 -6.70 3.60
N SER A 18 -3.01 -6.58 3.76
CA SER A 18 -3.71 -5.28 3.92
C SER A 18 -3.47 -4.68 5.29
N VAL A 19 -3.39 -5.47 6.37
CA VAL A 19 -3.06 -4.94 7.70
C VAL A 19 -1.58 -4.55 7.75
N ARG A 20 -0.67 -5.40 7.25
CA ARG A 20 0.77 -5.08 7.21
C ARG A 20 1.09 -3.94 6.25
N SER A 21 0.48 -3.93 5.06
CA SER A 21 0.58 -2.85 4.07
C SER A 21 -0.10 -1.59 4.57
N GLY A 22 -1.23 -1.70 5.28
CA GLY A 22 -1.91 -0.58 5.92
C GLY A 22 -0.99 0.13 6.92
N LYS A 23 -0.30 -0.63 7.78
CA LYS A 23 0.70 -0.08 8.70
C LYS A 23 1.85 0.62 7.95
N ASN A 24 2.39 0.00 6.90
CA ASN A 24 3.45 0.62 6.09
C ASN A 24 2.96 1.91 5.40
N LYS A 25 1.73 1.92 4.88
CA LYS A 25 1.08 3.10 4.30
C LYS A 25 0.88 4.20 5.35
N MET A 26 0.50 3.83 6.56
CA MET A 26 0.33 4.74 7.69
C MET A 26 1.64 5.47 8.01
N PHE A 27 2.75 4.73 8.11
CA PHE A 27 4.08 5.30 8.29
C PHE A 27 4.48 6.19 7.10
N GLY A 28 4.19 5.77 5.87
CA GLY A 28 4.47 6.56 4.67
C GLY A 28 3.71 7.88 4.61
N VAL A 29 2.45 7.91 5.06
CA VAL A 29 1.62 9.12 5.17
C VAL A 29 2.18 10.05 6.23
N VAL A 30 2.53 9.53 7.41
CA VAL A 30 3.13 10.34 8.48
C VAL A 30 4.45 10.97 8.01
N LEU A 31 5.29 10.20 7.32
CA LEU A 31 6.52 10.69 6.69
C LEU A 31 6.25 11.77 5.64
N GLY A 32 5.31 11.51 4.72
CA GLY A 32 4.95 12.44 3.65
C GLY A 32 4.36 13.74 4.20
N ALA A 33 3.53 13.66 5.24
CA ALA A 33 2.96 14.81 5.92
C ALA A 33 4.01 15.62 6.69
N ALA A 34 4.92 14.95 7.41
CA ALA A 34 6.01 15.62 8.12
C ALA A 34 6.97 16.34 7.16
N LEU A 35 7.38 15.66 6.08
CA LEU A 35 8.21 16.27 5.04
C LEU A 35 7.47 17.40 4.33
N GLY A 36 6.18 17.21 4.03
CA GLY A 36 5.34 18.24 3.42
C GLY A 36 5.23 19.48 4.28
N GLY A 37 5.02 19.33 5.58
CA GLY A 37 4.95 20.43 6.55
C GLY A 37 6.27 21.19 6.65
N CYS A 38 7.40 20.46 6.73
CA CYS A 38 8.74 21.07 6.74
C CYS A 38 9.00 21.88 5.46
N PHE A 39 8.76 21.32 4.28
CA PHE A 39 9.01 22.00 3.01
C PHE A 39 8.03 23.16 2.76
N ALA A 40 6.77 23.01 3.16
CA ALA A 40 5.77 24.07 3.07
C ALA A 40 6.08 25.25 4.00
N ALA A 41 6.75 25.01 5.12
CA ALA A 41 7.22 26.08 6.02
C ALA A 41 8.38 26.90 5.42
N PHE A 42 9.25 26.30 4.61
CA PHE A 42 10.33 27.03 3.94
C PHE A 42 9.81 27.83 2.76
N SER A 43 9.06 27.19 1.87
CA SER A 43 8.54 27.88 0.69
C SER A 43 7.35 27.15 0.08
N PRO A 44 6.11 27.60 0.37
CA PRO A 44 4.92 26.96 -0.16
C PRO A 44 4.85 27.12 -1.69
N ALA A 45 4.36 26.09 -2.37
CA ALA A 45 4.07 26.06 -3.81
C ALA A 45 5.24 26.31 -4.79
N ASN A 46 6.51 26.20 -4.36
CA ASN A 46 7.65 26.30 -5.27
C ASN A 46 7.92 24.99 -6.04
N ALA A 47 7.96 25.06 -7.37
CA ALA A 47 8.10 23.89 -8.24
C ALA A 47 9.39 23.08 -7.98
N GLY A 48 10.51 23.75 -7.71
CA GLY A 48 11.78 23.10 -7.40
C GLY A 48 11.75 22.31 -6.08
N PHE A 49 11.21 22.92 -5.03
CA PHE A 49 11.07 22.28 -3.71
C PHE A 49 10.06 21.13 -3.73
N CYS A 50 9.00 21.22 -4.53
CA CYS A 50 8.08 20.10 -4.74
C CYS A 50 8.78 18.89 -5.37
N GLY A 51 9.57 19.10 -6.43
CA GLY A 51 10.31 18.02 -7.08
C GLY A 51 11.33 17.37 -6.14
N LEU A 52 12.12 18.19 -5.45
CA LEU A 52 13.11 17.71 -4.48
C LEU A 52 12.43 16.97 -3.32
N GLY A 53 11.34 17.50 -2.80
CA GLY A 53 10.58 16.89 -1.70
C GLY A 53 9.97 15.55 -2.07
N ILE A 54 9.47 15.37 -3.31
CA ILE A 54 8.99 14.07 -3.80
C ILE A 54 10.14 13.06 -3.87
N ILE A 55 11.30 13.44 -4.42
CA ILE A 55 12.47 12.55 -4.51
C ILE A 55 12.91 12.11 -3.10
N VAL A 56 12.99 13.06 -2.17
CA VAL A 56 13.32 12.80 -0.76
C VAL A 56 12.27 11.87 -0.13
N SER A 57 10.97 12.12 -0.33
CA SER A 57 9.89 11.28 0.20
C SER A 57 9.97 9.84 -0.32
N LEU A 58 10.27 9.66 -1.61
CA LEU A 58 10.48 8.32 -2.20
C LEU A 58 11.71 7.64 -1.62
N TYR A 59 12.81 8.38 -1.44
CA TYR A 59 14.04 7.85 -0.86
C TYR A 59 13.85 7.40 0.59
N LEU A 60 13.18 8.21 1.42
CA LEU A 60 12.84 7.79 2.79
C LEU A 60 11.91 6.58 2.78
N CYS A 61 10.90 6.54 1.90
CA CYS A 61 10.04 5.36 1.78
C CYS A 61 10.82 4.09 1.43
N HIS A 62 11.83 4.22 0.57
CA HIS A 62 12.71 3.11 0.21
C HIS A 62 13.58 2.67 1.39
N LEU A 63 14.17 3.62 2.12
CA LEU A 63 14.99 3.35 3.30
C LEU A 63 14.22 2.62 4.40
N PHE A 64 12.96 3.02 4.64
CA PHE A 64 12.08 2.37 5.61
C PHE A 64 11.42 1.08 5.08
N ARG A 65 11.75 0.64 3.86
CA ARG A 65 11.20 -0.55 3.20
C ARG A 65 9.66 -0.58 3.24
N LEU A 66 9.05 0.58 3.00
CA LEU A 66 7.59 0.75 3.02
C LEU A 66 7.00 0.31 1.68
N ASP A 67 6.96 -1.01 1.48
CA ASP A 67 6.46 -1.63 0.25
C ASP A 67 5.00 -1.21 -0.03
N GLY A 68 4.78 -0.58 -1.18
CA GLY A 68 3.47 -0.08 -1.61
C GLY A 68 2.98 1.21 -0.96
N ALA A 69 3.80 1.89 -0.14
CA ALA A 69 3.44 3.17 0.49
C ALA A 69 3.98 4.41 -0.25
N GLN A 70 4.88 4.23 -1.21
CA GLN A 70 5.60 5.30 -1.91
C GLN A 70 4.66 6.31 -2.59
N ALA A 71 3.66 5.81 -3.34
CA ALA A 71 2.69 6.64 -4.03
C ALA A 71 1.77 7.42 -3.07
N LEU A 72 1.42 6.83 -1.92
CA LEU A 72 0.58 7.48 -0.93
C LEU A 72 1.37 8.56 -0.17
N SER A 73 2.64 8.28 0.15
CA SER A 73 3.54 9.25 0.79
C SER A 73 3.77 10.49 -0.08
N SER A 74 4.07 10.31 -1.37
CA SER A 74 4.25 11.42 -2.31
C SER A 74 2.95 12.19 -2.55
N PHE A 75 1.80 11.52 -2.57
CA PHE A 75 0.50 12.17 -2.64
C PHE A 75 0.22 13.02 -1.40
N THR A 76 0.45 12.50 -0.19
CA THR A 76 0.28 13.27 1.06
C THR A 76 1.23 14.46 1.12
N PHE A 77 2.49 14.30 0.70
CA PHE A 77 3.45 15.40 0.58
C PHE A 77 2.90 16.52 -0.33
N ALA A 78 2.44 16.16 -1.53
CA ALA A 78 1.86 17.12 -2.47
C ALA A 78 0.61 17.80 -1.87
N ALA A 79 -0.27 17.03 -1.23
CA ALA A 79 -1.48 17.55 -0.62
C ALA A 79 -1.18 18.61 0.46
N VAL A 80 -0.14 18.40 1.28
CA VAL A 80 0.30 19.37 2.29
C VAL A 80 0.93 20.60 1.63
N MET A 81 1.79 20.42 0.62
CA MET A 81 2.43 21.53 -0.11
C MET A 81 1.45 22.44 -0.85
N PHE A 82 0.35 21.89 -1.36
CA PHE A 82 -0.71 22.64 -2.04
C PHE A 82 -1.85 23.06 -1.11
N SER A 83 -1.75 22.75 0.18
CA SER A 83 -2.77 23.15 1.14
C SER A 83 -2.79 24.67 1.27
N ARG A 84 -4.00 25.25 1.25
CA ARG A 84 -4.22 26.69 1.42
C ARG A 84 -4.30 27.11 2.89
N MET A 85 -4.02 26.22 3.82
CA MET A 85 -4.02 26.58 5.24
C MET A 85 -2.84 27.48 5.54
N GLY A 86 -3.07 28.55 6.31
CA GLY A 86 -2.04 29.52 6.65
C GLY A 86 -0.90 28.96 7.50
N ASP A 87 -1.16 27.87 8.26
CA ASP A 87 -0.14 27.15 9.03
C ASP A 87 0.21 25.81 8.35
N PRO A 88 1.46 25.63 7.89
CA PRO A 88 1.97 24.39 7.31
C PRO A 88 1.85 23.17 8.22
N TRP A 89 2.01 23.35 9.53
CA TRP A 89 1.90 22.25 10.49
C TRP A 89 0.46 21.83 10.68
N LEU A 90 -0.47 22.79 10.69
CA LEU A 90 -1.90 22.50 10.74
C LEU A 90 -2.37 21.79 9.45
N ALA A 91 -1.84 22.19 8.28
CA ALA A 91 -2.07 21.48 7.03
C ALA A 91 -1.56 20.04 7.08
N ALA A 92 -0.36 19.82 7.59
CA ALA A 92 0.23 18.50 7.74
C ALA A 92 -0.61 17.61 8.67
N LEU A 93 -1.06 18.15 9.80
CA LEU A 93 -1.86 17.42 10.77
C LEU A 93 -3.25 17.05 10.22
N THR A 94 -3.92 17.99 9.55
CA THR A 94 -5.25 17.77 8.95
C THR A 94 -5.18 16.79 7.78
N CYS A 95 -4.24 16.98 6.85
CA CYS A 95 -4.05 16.06 5.71
C CYS A 95 -3.61 14.67 6.17
N GLY A 96 -2.73 14.61 7.18
CA GLY A 96 -2.32 13.36 7.81
C GLY A 96 -3.50 12.64 8.44
N ALA A 97 -4.29 13.33 9.27
CA ALA A 97 -5.47 12.76 9.92
C ALA A 97 -6.50 12.24 8.90
N ASP A 98 -6.79 13.01 7.85
CA ASP A 98 -7.70 12.61 6.77
C ASP A 98 -7.22 11.35 6.05
N ALA A 99 -5.92 11.28 5.73
CA ALA A 99 -5.33 10.13 5.07
C ALA A 99 -5.31 8.90 5.99
N LEU A 100 -5.04 9.08 7.28
CA LEU A 100 -5.10 8.01 8.29
C LEU A 100 -6.52 7.47 8.46
N LEU A 101 -7.54 8.34 8.50
CA LEU A 101 -8.94 7.93 8.51
C LEU A 101 -9.29 7.16 7.23
N GLY A 102 -8.83 7.61 6.07
CA GLY A 102 -9.03 6.89 4.80
C GLY A 102 -8.42 5.49 4.80
N ILE A 103 -7.17 5.35 5.28
CA ILE A 103 -6.52 4.04 5.45
C ILE A 103 -7.30 3.18 6.45
N GLY A 104 -7.74 3.73 7.58
CA GLY A 104 -8.51 3.01 8.59
C GLY A 104 -9.84 2.49 8.06
N ILE A 105 -10.58 3.34 7.32
CA ILE A 105 -11.82 2.95 6.64
C ILE A 105 -11.55 1.89 5.58
N ALA A 106 -10.49 2.05 4.77
CA ALA A 106 -10.12 1.06 3.77
C ALA A 106 -9.85 -0.30 4.42
N VAL A 107 -9.03 -0.35 5.47
CA VAL A 107 -8.74 -1.58 6.21
C VAL A 107 -10.01 -2.16 6.83
N GLY A 108 -10.86 -1.33 7.45
CA GLY A 108 -12.13 -1.77 8.03
C GLY A 108 -13.07 -2.41 7.00
N ILE A 109 -13.23 -1.79 5.83
CA ILE A 109 -14.03 -2.34 4.72
C ILE A 109 -13.39 -3.62 4.17
N ASN A 110 -12.06 -3.64 4.01
CA ASN A 110 -11.30 -4.81 3.56
C ASN A 110 -11.30 -5.96 4.57
N LEU A 111 -11.77 -5.73 5.80
CA LEU A 111 -11.98 -6.77 6.81
C LEU A 111 -13.46 -7.19 6.88
N ALA A 112 -14.39 -6.23 6.77
CA ALA A 112 -15.82 -6.46 7.00
C ALA A 112 -16.59 -6.93 5.76
N VAL A 113 -16.33 -6.35 4.59
CA VAL A 113 -17.11 -6.58 3.35
C VAL A 113 -16.51 -7.69 2.50
N LEU A 114 -15.18 -7.76 2.48
CA LEU A 114 -14.43 -8.81 1.79
C LEU A 114 -13.52 -9.42 2.85
N PRO A 115 -13.83 -10.56 3.46
CA PRO A 115 -12.79 -11.42 3.97
C PRO A 115 -12.29 -12.22 2.77
N PRO A 116 -11.30 -11.77 1.95
CA PRO A 116 -10.74 -12.62 0.92
C PRO A 116 -10.03 -13.76 1.66
N ASN A 117 -10.75 -14.86 1.74
CA ASN A 117 -10.37 -16.15 2.25
C ASN A 117 -9.28 -16.72 1.32
N TYR A 118 -8.07 -16.18 1.40
CA TYR A 118 -6.90 -16.74 0.71
C TYR A 118 -6.68 -18.21 1.07
N ALA A 119 -7.24 -18.70 2.18
CA ALA A 119 -7.25 -20.13 2.51
C ALA A 119 -8.01 -20.99 1.47
N GLU A 120 -9.05 -20.46 0.83
CA GLU A 120 -9.75 -21.16 -0.26
C GLU A 120 -8.94 -21.16 -1.56
N GLN A 121 -8.26 -20.05 -1.86
CA GLN A 121 -7.43 -19.93 -3.06
C GLN A 121 -6.19 -20.83 -2.95
N ILE A 122 -5.56 -20.88 -1.76
CA ILE A 122 -4.48 -21.83 -1.45
C ILE A 122 -4.98 -23.28 -1.51
N LYS A 123 -6.17 -23.59 -0.97
CA LYS A 123 -6.78 -24.92 -1.11
C LYS A 123 -7.00 -25.32 -2.57
N ARG A 124 -7.50 -24.41 -3.42
CA ARG A 124 -7.71 -24.68 -4.86
C ARG A 124 -6.40 -24.87 -5.61
N SER A 125 -5.38 -24.06 -5.35
CA SER A 125 -4.05 -24.22 -5.94
C SER A 125 -3.39 -25.53 -5.52
N PHE A 126 -3.55 -25.93 -4.25
CA PHE A 126 -3.03 -27.21 -3.74
C PHE A 126 -3.79 -28.42 -4.32
N ALA A 127 -5.12 -28.30 -4.51
CA ALA A 127 -5.92 -29.31 -5.20
C ALA A 127 -5.49 -29.49 -6.67
N ALA A 128 -5.29 -28.39 -7.40
CA ALA A 128 -4.83 -28.42 -8.79
C ALA A 128 -3.41 -28.98 -8.94
N LEU A 129 -2.50 -28.69 -8.00
CA LEU A 129 -1.16 -29.29 -7.94
C LEU A 129 -1.22 -30.79 -7.68
N ARG A 130 -2.08 -31.23 -6.78
CA ARG A 130 -2.25 -32.65 -6.44
C ARG A 130 -2.81 -33.46 -7.61
N GLU A 131 -3.75 -32.89 -8.36
CA GLU A 131 -4.36 -33.53 -9.53
C GLU A 131 -3.34 -33.69 -10.69
N ARG A 132 -2.49 -32.68 -10.90
CA ARG A 132 -1.37 -32.78 -11.87
C ARG A 132 -0.29 -33.75 -11.42
N LEU A 133 -0.02 -33.83 -10.11
CA LEU A 133 0.95 -34.77 -9.56
C LEU A 133 0.46 -36.22 -9.71
N SER A 134 -0.82 -36.51 -9.44
CA SER A 134 -1.37 -37.86 -9.64
C SER A 134 -1.36 -38.30 -11.10
N ALA A 135 -1.73 -37.40 -12.03
CA ALA A 135 -1.69 -37.69 -13.45
C ALA A 135 -0.26 -37.96 -13.96
N ALA A 136 0.72 -37.19 -13.49
CA ALA A 136 2.13 -37.40 -13.85
C ALA A 136 2.72 -38.70 -13.25
N VAL A 137 2.28 -39.10 -12.05
CA VAL A 137 2.69 -40.35 -11.41
C VAL A 137 2.10 -41.56 -12.13
N GLU A 138 0.83 -41.51 -12.56
CA GLU A 138 0.22 -42.57 -13.39
C GLU A 138 0.89 -42.69 -14.76
N ASP A 139 1.19 -41.57 -15.41
CA ASP A 139 1.85 -41.57 -16.73
C ASP A 139 3.30 -42.11 -16.65
N ALA A 140 4.01 -41.79 -15.55
CA ALA A 140 5.33 -42.36 -15.27
C ALA A 140 5.27 -43.87 -14.91
N ALA A 141 4.22 -44.31 -14.21
CA ALA A 141 4.01 -45.71 -13.89
C ALA A 141 3.65 -46.55 -15.14
N ALA A 142 2.85 -45.99 -16.05
CA ALA A 142 2.49 -46.61 -17.32
C ALA A 142 3.71 -46.76 -18.25
N ARG A 143 4.60 -45.77 -18.31
CA ARG A 143 5.86 -45.87 -19.08
C ARG A 143 6.81 -46.94 -18.54
N ARG A 144 6.85 -47.13 -17.21
CA ARG A 144 7.72 -48.13 -16.57
C ARG A 144 7.28 -49.58 -16.81
N GLN A 145 6.02 -49.82 -17.18
CA GLN A 145 5.50 -51.15 -17.52
C GLN A 145 5.81 -51.59 -18.96
N ILE A 146 6.24 -50.68 -19.84
CA ILE A 146 6.52 -50.98 -21.26
C ILE A 146 7.99 -51.38 -21.47
N ASP A 147 8.87 -51.08 -20.50
CA ASP A 147 10.32 -51.36 -20.53
C ASP A 147 10.73 -52.70 -19.85
N VAL A 148 9.80 -53.65 -19.67
CA VAL A 148 10.07 -55.02 -19.15
C VAL A 148 9.52 -56.05 -20.13
#